data_AF-A0A963NWB9-F1
#
_entry.id   AF-A0A963NWB9-F1
#
_cell.length_a   1.000
_cell.length_b   1.000
_cell.length_c   1.000
_cell.angle_alpha   90.00
_cell.angle_beta   90.00
_cell.angle_gamma   90.00
#
_symmetry.space_group_name_H-M   'P 1'
#
loop_
_entity.id
_entity.type
_entity.pdbx_description
1 polymer ?
#
loop_
_entity_poly.entity_id
_entity_poly.type
_entity_poly.pdbx_seq_one_letter_code
_entity_poly.pdbx_strand_id
1 'polypeptide(L)'
;FDGGGEAVTQLLAGSVQAFTGDASEAKGFVDSGDIKVIAVLAPERLEGDFASFPTAAEQGLDVVGANWRGFYAPGNMSDEAYDFWVESIGSVYDSDEWKSIMAQNGLAPLDLRGPEFEAFVAESVSRINGLSKEIGLIQ
;
A
#
# COMPACT_ATOMS: atom_id res chain seq x y z
N PHE A 1 -13.19 0.03 12.30
CA PHE A 1 -13.78 0.97 11.32
C PHE A 1 -13.78 0.27 9.99
N ASP A 2 -14.81 0.49 9.19
CA ASP A 2 -14.98 -0.24 7.92
C ASP A 2 -14.24 0.43 6.75
N GLY A 3 -13.57 1.57 6.98
CA GLY A 3 -12.72 2.25 6.01
C GLY A 3 -11.94 3.43 6.59
N GLY A 4 -10.98 3.96 5.80
CA GLY A 4 -10.07 5.05 6.19
C GLY A 4 -10.79 6.35 6.56
N GLY A 5 -11.85 6.73 5.82
CA GLY A 5 -12.60 7.96 6.09
C GLY A 5 -13.31 8.00 7.45
N GLU A 6 -13.85 6.86 7.90
CA GLU A 6 -14.46 6.76 9.23
C GLU A 6 -13.38 6.89 10.33
N ALA A 7 -12.25 6.20 10.16
CA ALA A 7 -11.13 6.25 11.10
C ALA A 7 -10.56 7.68 11.25
N VAL A 8 -10.39 8.40 10.14
CA VAL A 8 -9.95 9.80 10.13
C VAL A 8 -10.95 10.69 10.89
N THR A 9 -12.25 10.51 10.67
CA THR A 9 -13.28 11.29 11.36
C THR A 9 -13.21 11.08 12.88
N GLN A 10 -12.99 9.84 13.33
CA GLN A 10 -12.84 9.54 14.76
C GLN A 10 -11.55 10.12 15.36
N LEU A 11 -10.46 10.17 14.58
CA LEU A 11 -9.24 10.84 15.01
C LEU A 11 -9.48 12.35 15.20
N LEU A 12 -10.10 12.99 14.21
CA LEU A 12 -10.40 14.43 14.24
C LEU A 12 -11.39 14.79 15.37
N ALA A 13 -12.32 13.90 15.68
CA ALA A 13 -13.23 14.05 16.81
C ALA A 13 -12.56 13.83 18.18
N GLY A 14 -11.32 13.33 18.22
CA GLY A 14 -10.60 12.99 19.44
C GLY A 14 -11.05 11.68 20.10
N SER A 15 -11.89 10.90 19.43
CA SER A 15 -12.36 9.58 19.90
C SER A 15 -11.24 8.54 19.91
N VAL A 16 -10.26 8.68 19.02
CA VAL A 16 -9.03 7.88 18.99
C VAL A 16 -7.82 8.81 18.92
N GLN A 17 -6.68 8.35 19.45
CA GLN A 17 -5.43 9.14 19.47
C GLN A 17 -4.52 8.87 18.27
N ALA A 18 -4.71 7.73 17.61
CA ALA A 18 -3.96 7.33 16.42
C ALA A 18 -4.81 6.39 15.57
N PHE A 19 -4.53 6.35 14.27
CA PHE A 19 -5.05 5.35 13.35
C PHE A 19 -3.97 4.98 12.33
N THR A 20 -4.16 3.83 11.66
CA THR A 20 -3.36 3.40 10.51
C THR A 20 -4.22 3.52 9.26
N GLY A 21 -3.71 4.13 8.19
CA GLY A 21 -4.40 4.28 6.92
C GLY A 21 -3.45 4.68 5.80
N ASP A 22 -4.00 5.02 4.63
CA ASP A 22 -3.19 5.35 3.46
C ASP A 22 -2.66 6.80 3.57
N ALA A 23 -1.39 7.01 3.20
CA ALA A 23 -0.74 8.33 3.32
C ALA A 23 -1.45 9.39 2.46
N SER A 24 -1.97 9.00 1.30
CA SER A 24 -2.76 9.83 0.38
C SER A 24 -4.04 10.36 1.02
N GLU A 25 -4.73 9.54 1.81
CA GLU A 25 -5.95 9.92 2.53
C GLU A 25 -5.66 10.94 3.64
N ALA A 26 -4.48 10.85 4.27
CA ALA A 26 -4.08 11.74 5.35
C ALA A 26 -3.58 13.11 4.85
N LYS A 27 -3.06 13.22 3.63
CA LYS A 27 -2.35 14.41 3.13
C LYS A 27 -3.12 15.72 3.33
N GLY A 28 -4.40 15.76 2.97
CA GLY A 28 -5.20 16.99 3.12
C GLY A 28 -5.29 17.48 4.56
N PHE A 29 -5.35 16.56 5.52
CA PHE A 29 -5.40 16.87 6.95
C PHE A 29 -4.02 17.16 7.55
N VAL A 30 -2.96 16.65 6.93
CA VAL A 30 -1.58 17.04 7.28
C VAL A 30 -1.32 18.46 6.83
N ASP A 31 -1.73 18.81 5.61
CA ASP A 31 -1.56 20.14 5.04
C ASP A 31 -2.38 21.20 5.81
N SER A 32 -3.55 20.84 6.37
CA SER A 32 -4.32 21.71 7.28
C SER A 32 -3.77 21.78 8.70
N GLY A 33 -2.86 20.87 9.07
CA GLY A 33 -2.28 20.77 10.42
C GLY A 33 -3.14 19.99 11.44
N ASP A 34 -4.25 19.39 11.01
CA ASP A 34 -5.15 18.61 11.86
C ASP A 34 -4.57 17.23 12.23
N ILE A 35 -3.76 16.65 11.33
CA ILE A 35 -3.12 15.34 11.52
C ILE A 35 -1.61 15.46 11.36
N LYS A 36 -0.88 14.68 12.15
CA LYS A 36 0.57 14.51 12.00
C LYS A 36 0.91 13.07 11.64
N VAL A 37 1.65 12.88 10.54
CA VAL A 37 2.23 11.57 10.20
C VAL A 37 3.39 11.27 11.14
N ILE A 38 3.30 10.15 11.86
CA ILE A 38 4.34 9.68 12.81
C ILE A 38 5.32 8.74 12.12
N ALA A 39 4.82 7.87 11.23
CA ALA A 39 5.63 6.94 10.46
C ALA A 39 4.87 6.48 9.21
N VAL A 40 5.60 6.32 8.10
CA VAL A 40 5.17 5.55 6.93
C VAL A 40 5.72 4.13 7.06
N LEU A 41 4.87 3.11 6.90
CA LEU A 41 5.28 1.70 7.00
C LEU A 41 5.79 1.18 5.65
N ALA A 42 6.80 1.87 5.10
CA ALA A 42 7.48 1.53 3.85
C ALA A 42 8.99 1.35 4.11
N PRO A 43 9.70 0.59 3.25
CA PRO A 43 11.16 0.41 3.38
C PRO A 43 11.94 1.71 3.26
N GLU A 44 11.47 2.60 2.36
CA GLU A 44 12.07 3.90 2.07
C GLU A 44 11.00 4.99 2.08
N ARG A 45 11.44 6.25 2.15
CA ARG A 45 10.52 7.40 2.09
C ARG A 45 9.82 7.44 0.74
N LEU A 46 8.56 7.85 0.75
CA LEU A 46 7.79 8.12 -0.46
C LEU A 46 8.34 9.34 -1.19
N GLU A 47 8.01 9.48 -2.47
CA GLU A 47 8.43 10.61 -3.28
C GLU A 47 7.47 11.81 -3.18
N GLY A 48 7.85 12.92 -3.83
CA GLY A 48 7.03 14.12 -3.97
C GLY A 48 6.66 14.75 -2.62
N ASP A 49 5.39 15.13 -2.49
CA ASP A 49 4.85 15.80 -1.29
C ASP A 49 4.92 14.92 -0.03
N PHE A 50 5.14 13.62 -0.18
CA PHE A 50 5.18 12.64 0.91
C PHE A 50 6.60 12.40 1.44
N ALA A 51 7.64 12.93 0.77
CA ALA A 51 9.05 12.71 1.13
C ALA A 51 9.45 13.27 2.50
N SER A 52 8.67 14.20 3.05
CA SER A 52 8.92 14.75 4.39
C SER A 52 8.58 13.75 5.51
N PHE A 53 7.75 12.74 5.23
CA PHE A 53 7.28 11.81 6.24
C PHE A 53 8.35 10.75 6.58
N PRO A 54 8.70 10.56 7.86
CA PRO A 54 9.67 9.54 8.25
C PRO A 54 9.07 8.15 8.06
N THR A 55 9.91 7.18 7.74
CA THR A 55 9.54 5.75 7.78
C THR A 55 9.64 5.20 9.20
N ALA A 56 9.02 4.04 9.45
CA ALA A 56 9.29 3.27 10.67
C ALA A 56 10.74 2.74 10.71
N ALA A 57 11.31 2.38 9.56
CA ALA A 57 12.68 1.89 9.43
C ALA A 57 13.73 2.91 9.88
N GLU A 58 13.58 4.19 9.50
CA GLU A 58 14.43 5.29 9.98
C GLU A 58 14.38 5.49 11.50
N GLN A 59 13.32 4.99 12.14
CA GLN A 59 13.10 5.05 13.58
C GLN A 59 13.57 3.77 14.30
N GLY A 60 14.20 2.84 13.59
CA GLY A 60 14.71 1.58 14.13
C GLY A 60 13.65 0.49 14.30
N LEU A 61 12.48 0.65 13.68
CA LEU A 61 11.41 -0.34 13.67
C LEU A 61 11.36 -1.04 12.30
N ASP A 62 11.68 -2.33 12.28
CA ASP A 62 11.59 -3.16 11.08
C ASP A 62 10.14 -3.58 10.83
N VAL A 63 9.33 -2.63 10.35
CA VAL A 63 7.90 -2.82 10.09
C VAL A 63 7.53 -2.25 8.73
N VAL A 64 7.17 -3.15 7.82
CA VAL A 64 6.58 -2.81 6.52
C VAL A 64 5.12 -3.25 6.50
N GLY A 65 4.25 -2.27 6.27
CA GLY A 65 2.79 -2.40 6.31
C GLY A 65 2.17 -1.96 4.99
N ALA A 66 2.80 -2.34 3.87
CA ALA A 66 2.37 -1.93 2.54
C ALA A 66 0.97 -2.47 2.22
N ASN A 67 0.06 -1.54 1.92
CA ASN A 67 -1.26 -1.84 1.37
C ASN A 67 -1.15 -1.88 -0.15
N TRP A 68 -1.17 -3.08 -0.75
CA TRP A 68 -0.93 -3.24 -2.19
C TRP A 68 -2.22 -3.52 -2.98
N ARG A 69 -2.18 -3.21 -4.28
CA ARG A 69 -3.24 -3.52 -5.25
C ARG A 69 -2.61 -4.21 -6.46
N GLY A 70 -3.40 -5.01 -7.15
CA GLY A 70 -3.01 -5.62 -8.41
C GLY A 70 -4.21 -6.19 -9.15
N PHE A 71 -3.93 -6.87 -10.25
CA PHE A 71 -4.95 -7.39 -11.16
C PHE A 71 -5.00 -8.92 -11.08
N TYR A 72 -6.21 -9.47 -11.16
CA TYR A 72 -6.43 -10.90 -11.30
C TYR A 72 -7.11 -11.19 -12.63
N ALA A 73 -6.69 -12.29 -13.25
CA ALA A 73 -7.32 -12.83 -14.44
C ALA A 73 -8.24 -14.02 -14.08
N PRO A 74 -9.28 -14.32 -14.88
CA PRO A 74 -10.04 -15.55 -14.77
C PRO A 74 -9.14 -16.79 -14.88
N GLY A 75 -9.35 -17.80 -14.04
CA GLY A 75 -8.52 -19.01 -14.00
C GLY A 75 -8.56 -19.88 -15.26
N ASN A 76 -9.48 -19.60 -16.19
CA ASN A 76 -9.60 -20.27 -17.49
C ASN A 76 -9.28 -19.33 -18.68
N MET A 77 -8.60 -18.21 -18.42
CA MET A 77 -8.06 -17.33 -19.46
C MET A 77 -7.02 -18.09 -20.30
N SER A 78 -6.98 -17.86 -21.61
CA SER A 78 -5.94 -18.43 -22.47
C SER A 78 -4.59 -17.77 -22.20
N ASP A 79 -3.50 -18.52 -22.39
CA ASP A 79 -2.13 -18.00 -22.24
C ASP A 79 -1.91 -16.74 -23.09
N GLU A 80 -2.38 -16.73 -24.33
CA GLU A 80 -2.29 -15.55 -25.22
C GLU A 80 -2.98 -14.31 -24.64
N ALA A 81 -4.16 -14.47 -24.03
CA ALA A 81 -4.87 -13.36 -23.42
C ALA A 81 -4.19 -12.90 -22.12
N TYR A 82 -3.64 -13.85 -21.34
CA TYR A 82 -2.89 -13.56 -20.14
C TYR A 82 -1.63 -12.75 -20.46
N ASP A 83 -0.82 -13.23 -21.40
CA ASP A 83 0.43 -12.60 -21.83
C ASP A 83 0.18 -11.19 -22.36
N PHE A 84 -0.87 -11.01 -23.16
CA PHE A 84 -1.30 -9.69 -23.64
C PHE A 84 -1.53 -8.71 -22.49
N TRP A 85 -2.23 -9.14 -21.44
CA TRP A 85 -2.51 -8.27 -20.28
C TRP A 85 -1.28 -8.03 -19.42
N VAL A 86 -0.43 -9.03 -19.22
CA VAL A 86 0.84 -8.87 -18.51
C VAL A 86 1.73 -7.83 -19.20
N GLU A 87 1.86 -7.90 -20.52
CA GLU A 87 2.63 -6.93 -21.31
C GLU A 87 2.00 -5.54 -21.29
N SER A 88 0.68 -5.46 -21.46
CA SER A 88 -0.05 -4.19 -21.49
C SER A 88 0.02 -3.45 -20.16
N ILE A 89 -0.22 -4.15 -19.04
CA ILE A 89 -0.10 -3.57 -17.70
C ILE A 89 1.35 -3.20 -17.41
N GLY A 90 2.29 -4.05 -17.81
CA GLY A 90 3.72 -3.76 -17.71
C GLY A 90 4.10 -2.45 -18.38
N SER A 91 3.64 -2.24 -19.61
CA SER A 91 3.90 -1.01 -20.38
C SER A 91 3.33 0.24 -19.68
N VAL A 92 2.19 0.11 -19.00
CA VAL A 92 1.64 1.21 -18.18
C VAL A 92 2.53 1.46 -16.97
N TYR A 93 2.94 0.42 -16.25
CA TYR A 93 3.81 0.56 -15.07
C TYR A 93 5.17 1.17 -15.40
N ASP A 94 5.69 0.85 -16.58
CA ASP A 94 6.97 1.35 -17.08
C ASP A 94 6.89 2.83 -17.54
N SER A 95 5.69 3.35 -17.80
CA SER A 95 5.47 4.72 -18.30
C SER A 95 5.80 5.81 -17.28
N ASP A 96 6.29 6.95 -17.77
CA ASP A 96 6.58 8.12 -16.94
C ASP A 96 5.29 8.75 -16.40
N GLU A 97 4.20 8.67 -17.17
CA GLU A 97 2.87 9.13 -16.76
C GLU A 97 2.40 8.38 -15.52
N TRP A 98 2.54 7.06 -15.48
CA TRP A 98 2.16 6.27 -14.31
C TRP A 98 3.06 6.53 -13.11
N LYS A 99 4.37 6.61 -13.31
CA LYS A 99 5.32 6.97 -12.23
C LYS A 99 4.99 8.33 -11.61
N SER A 100 4.63 9.31 -12.43
CA SER A 100 4.18 10.63 -11.97
C SER A 100 2.88 10.53 -11.17
N ILE A 101 1.90 9.75 -11.63
CA ILE A 101 0.65 9.50 -10.89
C ILE A 101 0.95 8.85 -9.53
N MET A 102 1.82 7.85 -9.48
CA MET A 102 2.20 7.18 -8.22
C MET A 102 2.80 8.18 -7.22
N ALA A 103 3.77 8.99 -7.65
CA ALA A 103 4.40 10.00 -6.79
C ALA A 103 3.39 11.05 -6.28
N GLN A 104 2.50 11.54 -7.15
CA GLN A 104 1.45 12.51 -6.77
C GLN A 104 0.46 11.94 -5.76
N ASN A 105 0.26 10.63 -5.74
CA ASN A 105 -0.68 9.95 -4.87
C ASN A 105 0.00 9.18 -3.73
N GLY A 106 1.30 9.40 -3.48
CA GLY A 106 2.01 8.75 -2.37
C GLY A 106 2.06 7.23 -2.46
N LEU A 107 2.04 6.68 -3.68
CA LEU A 107 2.11 5.25 -3.94
C LEU A 107 3.57 4.83 -4.09
N ALA A 108 4.00 3.84 -3.31
CA ALA A 108 5.27 3.18 -3.54
C ALA A 108 5.17 2.25 -4.76
N PRO A 109 6.22 2.15 -5.60
CA PRO A 109 6.23 1.22 -6.71
C PRO A 109 6.06 -0.24 -6.25
N LEU A 110 5.19 -0.97 -6.95
CA LEU A 110 5.08 -2.43 -6.86
C LEU A 110 5.08 -2.98 -8.29
N ASP A 111 6.26 -2.97 -8.91
CA ASP A 111 6.46 -3.41 -10.28
C ASP A 111 6.64 -4.94 -10.32
N LEU A 112 5.56 -5.66 -10.01
CA LEU A 112 5.48 -7.10 -10.10
C LEU A 112 4.39 -7.48 -11.08
N ARG A 113 4.69 -8.44 -11.96
CA ARG A 113 3.76 -8.93 -12.98
C ARG A 113 3.94 -10.42 -13.19
N GLY A 114 2.93 -11.07 -13.77
CA GLY A 114 3.03 -12.48 -14.13
C GLY A 114 3.31 -13.41 -12.93
N PRO A 115 4.21 -14.41 -13.09
CA PRO A 115 4.58 -15.34 -12.02
C PRO A 115 5.18 -14.70 -10.78
N GLU A 116 5.87 -13.57 -10.91
CA GLU A 116 6.47 -12.85 -9.76
C GLU A 116 5.39 -12.24 -8.87
N PHE A 117 4.35 -11.66 -9.48
CA PHE A 117 3.20 -11.15 -8.74
C PHE A 117 2.41 -12.28 -8.08
N GLU A 118 2.23 -13.41 -8.76
CA GLU A 118 1.58 -14.59 -8.19
C GLU A 118 2.34 -15.11 -6.95
N ALA A 119 3.67 -15.22 -7.03
CA ALA A 119 4.51 -15.63 -5.91
C ALA A 119 4.39 -14.65 -4.73
N PHE A 120 4.41 -13.34 -5.00
CA PHE A 120 4.22 -12.30 -3.98
C PHE A 120 2.85 -12.38 -3.28
N VAL A 121 1.78 -12.66 -4.04
CA VAL A 121 0.44 -12.86 -3.48
C VAL A 121 0.42 -14.10 -2.58
N ALA A 122 0.98 -15.22 -3.03
CA ALA A 122 1.04 -16.46 -2.26
C ALA A 122 1.84 -16.29 -0.95
N GLU A 123 2.97 -15.60 -1.01
CA GLU A 123 3.77 -15.26 0.17
C GLU A 123 3.01 -14.33 1.12
N SER A 124 2.35 -13.30 0.60
CA SER A 124 1.52 -12.38 1.39
C SER A 124 0.40 -13.13 2.13
N VAL A 125 -0.31 -14.04 1.44
CA VAL A 125 -1.35 -14.88 2.05
C VAL A 125 -0.77 -15.77 3.14
N SER A 126 0.37 -16.42 2.89
CA SER A 126 1.05 -17.26 3.86
C SER A 126 1.44 -16.47 5.12
N ARG A 127 2.08 -15.31 4.94
CA ARG A 127 2.53 -14.42 6.01
C ARG A 127 1.36 -13.92 6.86
N ILE A 128 0.29 -13.46 6.23
CA ILE A 128 -0.91 -12.97 6.95
C ILE A 128 -1.59 -14.11 7.71
N ASN A 129 -1.66 -15.31 7.14
CA ASN A 129 -2.20 -16.48 7.85
C ASN A 129 -1.35 -16.85 9.08
N GLY A 130 -0.02 -16.86 8.92
CA GLY A 130 0.91 -17.11 10.01
C GLY A 130 0.75 -16.10 11.14
N LEU A 131 0.82 -14.80 10.81
CA LEU A 131 0.63 -13.72 11.77
C LEU A 131 -0.73 -13.81 12.47
N SER A 132 -1.81 -14.06 11.72
CA SER A 132 -3.16 -14.19 12.28
C SER A 132 -3.27 -15.33 13.29
N LYS A 133 -2.51 -16.42 13.13
CA LYS A 133 -2.42 -17.51 14.12
C LYS A 133 -1.62 -17.09 15.34
N GLU A 134 -0.46 -16.47 15.13
CA GLU A 134 0.43 -16.01 16.21
C GLU A 134 -0.26 -15.03 17.16
N ILE A 135 -1.08 -14.12 16.62
CA ILE A 135 -1.84 -13.14 17.42
C ILE A 135 -3.22 -13.65 17.86
N GLY A 136 -3.57 -14.91 17.54
CA GLY A 136 -4.78 -15.58 18.02
C GLY A 136 -6.09 -15.14 17.35
N LEU A 137 -6.04 -14.56 16.14
CA LEU A 137 -7.25 -14.25 15.36
C LEU A 137 -7.87 -15.49 14.72
N ILE A 138 -7.04 -16.44 14.30
CA ILE A 138 -7.46 -17.71 13.69
C ILE A 138 -6.69 -18.89 14.30
N GLN A 139 -7.17 -20.12 14.08
CA GLN A 139 -6.54 -21.38 14.55
C GLN A 139 -5.87 -22.12 13.39
#